data_AF-A0A2X1RW08-F1
#
_entry.id   AF-A0A2X1RW08-F1
#
_cell.length_a   1.000
_cell.length_b   1.000
_cell.length_c   1.000
_cell.angle_alpha   90.00
_cell.angle_beta   90.00
_cell.angle_gamma   90.00
#
_symmetry.space_group_name_H-M   'P 1'
#
loop_
_entity.id
_entity.type
_entity.pdbx_description
1 polymer ?
#
loop_
_entity_poly.entity_id
_entity_poly.type
_entity_poly.pdbx_seq_one_letter_code
_entity_poly.pdbx_strand_id
1 'polypeptide(L)' 'MEGKPKSDNNDEISPQAVKALELIAEELPLKKAAAIVAELYGYKKNALYQFGLAHLEK' A
#
# COMPACT_ATOMS: atom_id res chain seq x y z
N MET A 1 -5.21 -10.51 -23.23
CA MET A 1 -4.10 -10.52 -22.25
C MET A 1 -3.73 -9.08 -21.97
N GLU A 2 -4.33 -8.46 -20.95
CA GLU A 2 -3.93 -7.10 -20.55
C GLU A 2 -2.70 -7.22 -19.64
N GLY A 3 -1.54 -7.01 -20.26
CA GLY A 3 -0.27 -6.86 -19.58
C GLY A 3 -0.29 -5.56 -18.77
N LYS A 4 -0.24 -5.68 -17.44
CA LYS A 4 -0.02 -4.54 -16.56
C LYS A 4 1.45 -4.13 -16.69
N PRO A 5 1.76 -2.87 -17.07
CA PRO A 5 3.13 -2.44 -17.20
C PRO A 5 3.79 -2.50 -15.82
N LYS A 6 4.93 -3.18 -15.81
CA LYS A 6 5.89 -3.19 -14.70
C LYS A 6 6.50 -1.79 -14.67
N SER A 7 5.96 -0.90 -13.84
CA SER A 7 6.64 0.35 -13.52
C SER A 7 7.77 0.03 -12.57
N ASP A 8 8.95 -0.07 -13.17
CA ASP A 8 10.25 -0.12 -12.52
C ASP A 8 10.55 1.29 -12.02
N ASN A 9 10.24 1.56 -10.75
CA ASN A 9 10.69 2.74 -10.04
C ASN A 9 10.75 2.40 -8.55
N ASN A 10 11.95 2.55 -8.01
CA ASN A 10 12.50 1.93 -6.81
C ASN A 10 11.90 2.39 -5.46
N ASP A 11 10.66 2.91 -5.44
CA ASP A 11 9.90 3.22 -4.22
C ASP A 11 8.37 3.14 -4.45
N GLU A 12 7.92 2.77 -5.65
CA GLU A 12 6.50 2.75 -6.00
C GLU A 12 5.83 1.47 -5.47
N ILE A 13 4.97 1.62 -4.46
CA ILE A 13 4.10 0.55 -3.97
C ILE A 13 3.16 0.14 -5.10
N SER A 14 3.06 -1.16 -5.38
CA SER A 14 2.21 -1.66 -6.45
C SER A 14 0.78 -1.14 -6.30
N PRO A 15 0.09 -0.79 -7.40
CA PRO A 15 -1.28 -0.26 -7.34
C PRO A 15 -2.25 -1.24 -6.64
N GLN A 16 -1.96 -2.54 -6.69
CA GLN A 16 -2.74 -3.55 -5.96
C GLN A 16 -2.55 -3.45 -4.44
N ALA A 17 -1.33 -3.19 -3.96
CA ALA A 17 -1.03 -3.01 -2.54
C ALA A 17 -1.57 -1.67 -2.03
N VAL A 18 -1.51 -0.60 -2.84
CA VAL A 18 -2.14 0.69 -2.53
C VAL A 18 -3.65 0.53 -2.36
N LYS A 19 -4.31 -0.15 -3.30
CA LYS A 19 -5.76 -0.38 -3.21
C LYS A 19 -6.15 -1.23 -2.00
N ALA A 20 -5.35 -2.24 -1.67
CA ALA A 20 -5.55 -3.01 -0.45
C ALA A 20 -5.36 -2.16 0.81
N LEU A 21 -4.35 -1.27 0.82
CA LEU A 21 -4.07 -0.37 1.95
C LEU A 21 -5.23 0.59 2.18
N GLU A 22 -5.76 1.19 1.12
CA GLU A 22 -6.91 2.10 1.16
C GLU A 22 -8.14 1.39 1.76
N LEU A 23 -8.55 0.26 1.18
CA LEU A 23 -9.72 -0.50 1.62
C LEU A 23 -9.63 -0.95 3.09
N ILE A 24 -8.44 -1.37 3.53
CA ILE A 24 -8.24 -1.82 4.92
C ILE A 24 -8.17 -0.61 5.86
N ALA A 25 -7.64 0.53 5.40
CA ALA A 25 -7.54 1.76 6.19
C ALA A 25 -8.90 2.43 6.42
N GLU A 26 -9.92 2.14 5.59
CA GLU A 26 -11.30 2.58 5.84
C GLU A 26 -11.92 1.90 7.07
N GLU A 27 -11.59 0.63 7.31
CA GLU A 27 -12.19 -0.18 8.38
C GLU A 27 -11.31 -0.25 9.65
N LEU A 28 -9.99 0.00 9.50
CA LEU A 28 -9.00 -0.15 10.56
C LEU A 28 -8.01 1.03 10.56
N PRO A 29 -7.38 1.34 11.69
CA PRO A 29 -6.37 2.40 11.73
C PRO A 29 -5.22 2.12 10.77
N LEU A 30 -4.73 3.16 10.08
CA LEU A 30 -3.70 3.09 9.04
C LEU A 30 -2.47 2.26 9.45
N LYS A 31 -2.04 2.37 10.71
CA LYS A 31 -0.92 1.60 11.27
C LYS A 31 -1.13 0.08 11.21
N LYS A 32 -2.36 -0.40 11.35
CA LYS A 32 -2.74 -1.81 11.19
C LYS A 32 -2.88 -2.17 9.71
N ALA A 33 -3.54 -1.32 8.91
CA ALA A 33 -3.66 -1.53 7.47
C ALA A 33 -2.28 -1.71 6.81
N ALA A 34 -1.33 -0.83 7.13
CA ALA A 34 0.05 -0.92 6.64
C ALA A 34 0.78 -2.19 7.07
N ALA A 35 0.47 -2.74 8.25
CA ALA A 35 1.06 -4.00 8.71
C ALA A 35 0.51 -5.20 7.93
N ILE A 36 -0.81 -5.22 7.68
CA ILE A 36 -1.48 -6.29 6.94
C ILE A 36 -1.01 -6.29 5.49
N VAL A 37 -0.97 -5.13 4.84
CA VAL A 37 -0.52 -5.01 3.44
C VAL A 37 0.97 -5.32 3.30
N ALA A 38 1.79 -4.96 4.30
CA ALA A 38 3.20 -5.34 4.33
C ALA A 38 3.38 -6.86 4.30
N GLU A 39 2.58 -7.59 5.07
CA GLU A 39 2.61 -9.04 5.15
C GLU A 39 2.05 -9.71 3.89
N LEU A 40 0.94 -9.19 3.33
CA LEU A 40 0.32 -9.74 2.12
C LEU A 40 1.17 -9.55 0.86
N TYR A 41 1.84 -8.40 0.73
CA TYR A 41 2.51 -7.99 -0.52
C TYR A 41 4.04 -7.94 -0.39
N GLY A 42 4.60 -8.20 0.80
CA GLY A 42 6.05 -8.19 1.03
C GLY A 42 6.69 -6.80 1.09
N TYR A 43 5.89 -5.75 1.35
CA TYR A 43 6.39 -4.39 1.49
C TYR A 43 6.82 -4.08 2.92
N LYS A 44 7.64 -3.03 3.10
CA LYS A 44 7.97 -2.54 4.44
C LYS A 44 6.78 -1.80 5.04
N LYS A 45 6.35 -2.21 6.24
CA LYS A 45 5.29 -1.51 7.00
C LYS A 45 5.53 0.00 7.09
N ASN A 46 6.77 0.41 7.33
CA ASN A 46 7.08 1.84 7.46
C ASN A 46 6.87 2.60 6.13
N ALA A 47 7.19 1.99 5.00
CA ALA A 47 6.96 2.58 3.68
C ALA A 47 5.46 2.72 3.39
N LEU A 48 4.68 1.66 3.63
CA LEU A 48 3.22 1.68 3.48
C LEU A 48 2.54 2.68 4.43
N TYR A 49 3.06 2.80 5.65
CA TYR A 49 2.54 3.75 6.62
C TYR A 49 2.80 5.20 6.20
N GLN A 50 4.05 5.53 5.80
CA GLN A 50 4.38 6.86 5.29
C GLN A 50 3.60 7.20 4.02
N PHE A 51 3.45 6.23 3.11
CA PHE A 51 2.61 6.39 1.92
C PHE A 51 1.16 6.69 2.31
N GLY A 52 0.59 5.94 3.23
CA GLY A 52 -0.77 6.19 3.70
C GLY A 52 -0.92 7.53 4.42
N LEU A 53 0.06 7.96 5.20
CA LEU A 53 0.04 9.30 5.83
C LEU A 53 0.05 10.41 4.77
N ALA A 54 0.81 10.23 3.69
CA ALA A 54 0.93 11.21 2.63
C ALA A 54 -0.28 11.22 1.65
N HIS A 55 -0.95 10.08 1.46
CA HIS A 55 -1.96 9.89 0.40
C HIS A 55 -3.37 9.51 0.88
N LEU A 56 -3.52 8.93 2.08
CA LEU A 56 -4.79 8.41 2.62
C LEU A 56 -5.32 9.20 3.81
N GLU A 57 -4.45 9.85 4.60
CA GLU A 57 -4.85 10.68 5.72
C GLU A 57 -5.41 12.02 5.20
N LYS A 58 -6.73 12.18 5.25
CA LYS A 58 -7.46 13.43 4.93
C LYS A 58 -7.80 14.22 6.17
#